data_AF-A0A0D0RHA7-F1
#
_entry.id   AF-A0A0D0RHA7-F1
#
_cell.length_a   1.000
_cell.length_b   1.000
_cell.length_c   1.000
_cell.angle_alpha   90.00
_cell.angle_beta   90.00
_cell.angle_gamma   90.00
#
_symmetry.space_group_name_H-M   'P 1'
#
loop_
_entity.id
_entity.type
_entity.pdbx_description
1 polymer ?
#
loop_
_entity_poly.entity_id
_entity_poly.type
_entity_poly.pdbx_seq_one_letter_code
_entity_poly.pdbx_strand_id
1 'polypeptide(L)' 'MGFTEILTIIFVLLKVFKFVDWSWWIVVLPELIMGSIYILFTILYMLGVRKANKHFDDMWNKF' A
#
# COMPACT_ATOMS: atom_id res chain seq x y z
N MET A 1 -7.96 -2.21 -0.61
CA MET A 1 -9.07 -2.87 -1.32
C MET A 1 -10.34 -2.60 -0.53
N GLY A 2 -11.29 -1.88 -1.13
CA GLY A 2 -12.49 -1.33 -0.48
C GLY A 2 -12.67 0.15 -0.81
N PHE A 3 -12.28 1.05 0.10
CA PHE A 3 -12.60 2.48 -0.02
C PHE A 3 -11.78 3.24 -1.08
N THR A 4 -10.47 3.01 -1.17
CA THR A 4 -9.58 3.78 -2.05
C THR A 4 -9.83 3.50 -3.53
N GLU A 5 -10.26 2.30 -3.85
CA GLU A 5 -10.56 1.87 -5.22
C GLU A 5 -11.84 2.54 -5.74
N ILE A 6 -12.87 2.61 -4.87
CA ILE A 6 -14.09 3.39 -5.13
C ILE A 6 -13.74 4.86 -5.32
N LEU A 7 -12.83 5.42 -4.51
CA LEU A 7 -12.37 6.79 -4.63
C LEU A 7 -11.64 7.03 -5.96
N THR A 8 -10.74 6.13 -6.38
CA THR A 8 -10.07 6.21 -7.69
C THR A 8 -11.09 6.13 -8.83
N ILE A 9 -12.06 5.23 -8.77
CA ILE A 9 -13.13 5.13 -9.79
C ILE A 9 -13.96 6.42 -9.84
N ILE A 10 -14.33 7.00 -8.70
CA ILE A 10 -15.06 8.28 -8.65
C ILE A 10 -14.23 9.41 -9.27
N PHE A 11 -12.93 9.49 -8.97
CA PHE A 11 -12.03 10.49 -9.57
C PHE A 11 -11.88 10.29 -11.09
N VAL A 12 -11.78 9.05 -11.56
CA VAL A 12 -11.72 8.71 -12.99
C VAL A 12 -13.03 9.11 -13.69
N LEU A 13 -14.17 8.82 -13.08
CA LEU A 13 -15.47 9.21 -13.63
C LEU A 13 -15.60 10.74 -13.69
N LEU A 14 -15.29 11.47 -12.62
CA LEU A 14 -15.32 12.93 -12.59
C LEU A 14 -14.42 13.57 -13.67
N LYS A 15 -13.25 12.96 -13.94
CA LYS A 15 -12.33 13.36 -15.02
C LYS A 15 -12.95 13.12 -16.41
N VAL A 16 -13.58 11.97 -16.64
CA VAL A 16 -14.23 11.63 -17.92
C VAL A 16 -15.46 12.50 -18.19
N PHE A 17 -16.24 12.81 -17.14
CA PHE A 17 -17.38 13.73 -17.22
C PHE A 17 -16.95 15.21 -17.30
N LYS A 18 -15.64 15.52 -17.42
CA LYS A 18 -15.07 16.88 -17.50
C LYS A 18 -15.48 17.80 -16.34
N PHE A 19 -15.87 17.24 -15.19
CA PHE A 19 -16.10 18.04 -13.98
C PHE A 19 -14.79 18.58 -13.40
N VAL A 20 -13.66 17.94 -13.72
CA VAL A 20 -12.32 18.29 -13.22
C VAL A 20 -11.27 18.20 -14.33
N ASP A 21 -10.58 19.31 -14.65
CA ASP A 21 -9.52 19.37 -15.68
C ASP A 21 -8.14 18.86 -15.22
N TRP A 22 -8.01 18.39 -13.99
CA TRP A 22 -6.73 17.99 -13.38
C TRP A 22 -5.97 16.91 -14.13
N SER A 23 -4.64 16.94 -14.11
CA SER A 23 -3.79 15.93 -14.76
C SER A 23 -4.15 14.51 -14.32
N TRP A 24 -4.05 13.54 -15.24
CA TRP A 24 -4.33 12.12 -15.00
C TRP A 24 -3.53 11.53 -13.84
N TRP A 25 -2.33 12.06 -13.58
CA TRP A 25 -1.49 11.69 -12.44
C TRP A 25 -2.16 11.95 -11.08
N ILE A 26 -2.99 12.99 -10.96
CA ILE A 26 -3.69 13.31 -9.72
C ILE A 26 -4.90 12.38 -9.51
N VAL A 27 -5.53 11.94 -10.58
CA VAL A 27 -6.66 11.01 -10.57
C VAL A 27 -6.22 9.62 -10.08
N VAL A 28 -5.01 9.19 -10.47
CA VAL A 28 -4.43 7.87 -10.12
C VAL A 28 -3.60 7.91 -8.82
N LEU A 29 -3.30 9.12 -8.33
CA LEU A 29 -2.51 9.38 -7.12
C LEU A 29 -3.00 8.62 -5.87
N PRO A 30 -4.31 8.54 -5.58
CA PRO A 30 -4.82 7.81 -4.41
C PRO A 30 -4.43 6.32 -4.43
N GLU A 31 -4.43 5.71 -5.60
CA GLU A 31 -4.04 4.30 -5.79
C GLU A 31 -2.53 4.11 -5.61
N LEU A 32 -1.73 5.01 -6.20
CA LEU A 32 -0.26 4.97 -6.10
C LEU A 32 0.25 5.15 -4.67
N ILE A 33 -0.35 6.05 -3.89
CA ILE A 33 0.02 6.26 -2.48
C ILE A 33 -0.24 4.99 -1.68
N MET A 34 -1.42 4.38 -1.84
CA MET A 34 -1.78 3.17 -1.11
C MET A 34 -0.88 1.99 -1.51
N GLY A 35 -0.62 1.82 -2.80
CA GLY A 35 0.29 0.78 -3.30
C GLY A 35 1.68 0.91 -2.70
N SER A 36 2.22 2.13 -2.66
CA SER A 36 3.54 2.42 -2.09
C SER A 36 3.61 2.13 -0.59
N ILE A 37 2.59 2.56 0.18
CA ILE A 37 2.51 2.30 1.62
C ILE A 37 2.41 0.81 1.89
N TYR A 38 1.56 0.09 1.14
CA TYR A 38 1.37 -1.34 1.32
C TYR A 38 2.69 -2.11 1.10
N ILE A 39 3.41 -1.80 0.02
CA ILE A 39 4.72 -2.39 -0.27
C ILE A 39 5.71 -2.11 0.86
N LEU A 40 5.76 -0.87 1.35
CA LEU A 40 6.65 -0.49 2.46
C LEU A 40 6.36 -1.30 3.73
N PHE A 41 5.08 -1.43 4.11
CA PHE A 41 4.66 -2.20 5.27
C PHE A 41 4.97 -3.69 5.13
N THR A 42 4.77 -4.26 3.94
CA THR A 42 5.12 -5.66 3.66
C THR A 42 6.61 -5.92 3.85
N ILE A 43 7.47 -5.00 3.39
CA ILE A 43 8.93 -5.11 3.57
C ILE A 43 9.30 -5.01 5.07
N LEU A 44 8.75 -4.02 5.78
CA LEU A 44 9.01 -3.84 7.21
C LEU A 44 8.56 -5.06 8.03
N TYR A 45 7.38 -5.61 7.71
CA TYR A 45 6.87 -6.81 8.36
C TYR A 45 7.78 -8.01 8.10
N MET A 46 8.21 -8.24 6.85
CA MET A 46 9.15 -9.31 6.52
C MET A 46 10.48 -9.17 7.27
N LEU A 47 11.02 -7.95 7.39
CA LEU A 47 12.25 -7.70 8.14
C LEU A 47 12.07 -7.95 9.65
N GLY A 48 10.92 -7.53 10.21
CA GLY A 48 10.56 -7.78 11.61
C GLY A 48 10.43 -9.27 11.91
N VAL A 49 9.69 -10.01 11.08
CA VAL A 49 9.52 -11.47 11.21
C VAL A 49 10.85 -12.20 11.05
N ARG A 50 11.70 -11.81 10.10
CA ARG A 50 13.05 -12.39 9.94
C ARG A 50 13.91 -12.18 11.18
N LYS A 51 13.83 -11.01 11.83
CA LYS A 51 14.57 -10.73 13.06
C LYS A 51 14.02 -11.53 14.24
N ALA A 52 12.69 -11.63 14.36
CA ALA A 52 12.04 -12.43 15.39
C ALA A 52 12.38 -13.93 15.25
N ASN A 53 12.28 -14.50 14.04
CA ASN A 53 12.62 -15.92 13.81
C ASN A 53 14.05 -16.24 14.20
N LYS A 54 15.03 -15.40 13.84
CA LYS A 54 16.43 -15.61 14.25
C LYS A 54 16.59 -15.62 15.77
N HIS A 55 15.85 -14.76 16.48
CA HIS A 55 15.91 -14.69 17.93
C HIS A 55 15.23 -15.89 18.61
N PHE A 56 14.13 -16.39 18.03
CA PHE A 56 13.47 -17.61 18.49
C PHE A 56 14.32 -18.86 18.26
N ASP A 57 14.99 -18.99 17.10
CA ASP A 57 15.90 -20.11 16.81
C ASP A 57 17.08 -20.18 17.80
N ASP A 58 17.70 -19.04 18.11
CA ASP A 58 18.79 -18.97 19.10
C ASP A 58 18.32 -19.37 20.51
N MET A 59 17.08 -19.04 20.86
CA MET A 59 16.49 -19.38 22.16
C MET A 59 16.14 -20.88 22.24
N TRP A 60 15.64 -21.46 21.15
CA TRP A 60 15.28 -22.87 21.07
C TRP A 60 16.50 -23.79 21.06
N ASN A 61 17.58 -23.41 20.38
CA ASN A 61 18.84 -24.18 20.40
C ASN A 61 19.53 -24.23 21.78
N LYS A 62 19.15 -23.34 22.69
CA LYS A 62 19.67 -23.28 24.07
C LYS A 62 18.86 -24.11 25.07
N PHE A 63 17.69 -24.63 24.69
CA PHE A 63 16.81 -25.42 25.54
C PHE A 63 16.96 -26.91 25.22
#